data_AF-Q6BK11-F1
#
_entry.id   AF-Q6BK11-F1
#
_cell.length_a   1.000
_cell.length_b   1.000
_cell.length_c   1.000
_cell.angle_alpha   90.00
_cell.angle_beta   90.00
_cell.angle_gamma   90.00
#
_symmetry.space_group_name_H-M   'P 1'
#
loop_
_entity.id
_entity.type
_entity.pdbx_description
1 polymer ?
#
loop_
_entity_poly.entity_id
_entity_poly.type
_entity_poly.pdbx_seq_one_letter_code
_entity_poly.pdbx_strand_id
1 'polypeptide(L)'
;MTDFVYQGPDFEEKVKKQVEFYFSDSNLQTDKFLWRIYEANDGWVELKTILTFGRMRQYRPEDKVIAALKTSEKLVLSPKEDMVRRKDPLKEFNELKNTRKRNSVHIEGFPNEITQEDLEEFFNTKIIPNLPKEKVICSIRRIKTRSTKEFFGVVDIEFKTQEDTDYFLKEIEISYPQGIVAKDSADVGEKSVLRKMSLLTFQEMRESSKRFGVNEVTKRRNSFNDSRGNKKFGKGFKGKKNNRRPSKGQEDSNDEESANISKVVEEPSNDSENAESVPSKSTNDEEKKSEAPEDKKNEAEN
;
A
#
# COMPACT_ATOMS: atom_id res chain seq x y z
N MET A 1 -6.43 -9.59 24.48
CA MET A 1 -7.29 -9.62 23.28
C MET A 1 -7.72 -11.06 23.10
N THR A 2 -8.91 -11.35 22.58
CA THR A 2 -9.30 -12.72 22.27
C THR A 2 -8.64 -13.15 20.97
N ASP A 3 -7.77 -14.17 21.05
CA ASP A 3 -7.19 -14.82 19.87
C ASP A 3 -8.24 -15.73 19.23
N PHE A 4 -9.23 -15.10 18.58
CA PHE A 4 -10.27 -15.80 17.82
C PHE A 4 -9.63 -16.45 16.59
N VAL A 5 -9.39 -17.76 16.68
CA VAL A 5 -8.90 -18.57 15.56
C VAL A 5 -10.07 -18.98 14.70
N TYR A 6 -10.03 -18.62 13.41
CA TYR A 6 -11.04 -19.01 12.44
C TYR A 6 -10.94 -20.50 12.13
N GLN A 7 -12.07 -21.21 12.17
CA GLN A 7 -12.15 -22.67 11.95
C GLN A 7 -13.27 -23.06 10.96
N GLY A 8 -13.70 -22.13 10.10
CA GLY A 8 -14.67 -22.43 9.04
C GLY A 8 -14.13 -23.40 7.99
N PRO A 9 -15.00 -24.14 7.27
CA PRO A 9 -14.58 -25.08 6.22
C PRO A 9 -13.91 -24.38 5.03
N ASP A 10 -14.21 -23.10 4.85
CA ASP A 10 -13.69 -22.16 3.85
C ASP A 10 -12.37 -21.48 4.26
N PHE A 11 -11.70 -21.96 5.32
CA PHE A 11 -10.43 -21.43 5.83
C PHE A 11 -9.39 -21.21 4.72
N GLU A 12 -9.16 -22.21 3.88
CA GLU A 12 -8.11 -22.17 2.85
C GLU A 12 -8.42 -21.16 1.74
N GLU A 13 -9.70 -21.02 1.37
CA GLU A 13 -10.14 -20.05 0.37
C GLU A 13 -10.05 -18.62 0.89
N LYS A 14 -10.48 -18.39 2.14
CA LYS A 14 -10.35 -17.09 2.81
C LYS A 14 -8.89 -16.68 3.01
N VAL A 15 -8.01 -17.61 3.39
CA VAL A 15 -6.57 -17.38 3.47
C VAL A 15 -5.99 -17.04 2.10
N LYS A 16 -6.24 -17.86 1.07
CA LYS A 16 -5.77 -17.59 -0.31
C LYS A 16 -6.22 -16.22 -0.79
N LYS A 17 -7.54 -15.94 -0.76
CA LYS A 17 -8.12 -14.66 -1.19
C LYS A 17 -7.49 -13.48 -0.45
N GLN A 18 -7.26 -13.60 0.86
CA GLN A 18 -6.73 -12.49 1.65
C GLN A 18 -5.23 -12.23 1.40
N VAL A 19 -4.41 -13.27 1.19
CA VAL A 19 -2.98 -13.10 0.88
C VAL A 19 -2.77 -12.69 -0.58
N GLU A 20 -3.51 -13.28 -1.53
CA GLU A 20 -3.51 -12.83 -2.93
C GLU A 20 -3.93 -11.37 -3.07
N PHE A 21 -4.90 -10.91 -2.29
CA PHE A 21 -5.25 -9.48 -2.22
C PHE A 21 -4.06 -8.61 -1.79
N TYR A 22 -3.24 -9.04 -0.83
CA TYR A 22 -2.10 -8.23 -0.38
C TYR A 22 -1.04 -8.03 -1.46
N PHE A 23 -0.73 -9.08 -2.23
CA PHE A 23 0.21 -9.03 -3.37
C PHE A 23 -0.42 -8.55 -4.69
N SER A 24 -1.73 -8.26 -4.69
CA SER A 24 -2.43 -7.75 -5.87
C SER A 24 -1.89 -6.38 -6.31
N ASP A 25 -2.00 -6.09 -7.62
CA ASP A 25 -1.64 -4.80 -8.21
C ASP A 25 -2.27 -3.61 -7.46
N SER A 26 -3.55 -3.73 -7.10
CA SER A 26 -4.35 -2.68 -6.44
C SER A 26 -3.95 -2.43 -4.97
N ASN A 27 -3.29 -3.39 -4.31
CA ASN A 27 -2.87 -3.24 -2.92
C ASN A 27 -1.36 -2.96 -2.80
N LEU A 28 -0.51 -3.80 -3.39
CA LEU A 28 0.92 -3.91 -3.09
C LEU A 28 1.68 -2.58 -3.29
N GLN A 29 1.43 -1.87 -4.39
CA GLN A 29 2.02 -0.54 -4.66
C GLN A 29 1.39 0.60 -3.83
N THR A 30 0.35 0.33 -3.03
CA THR A 30 -0.36 1.33 -2.20
C THR A 30 -0.07 1.17 -0.71
N ASP A 31 0.25 -0.05 -0.26
CA ASP A 31 0.67 -0.32 1.11
C ASP A 31 2.17 -0.05 1.29
N LYS A 32 2.49 1.07 1.92
CA LYS A 32 3.87 1.50 2.17
C LYS A 32 4.67 0.58 3.09
N PHE A 33 4.03 -0.28 3.87
CA PHE A 33 4.73 -1.25 4.72
C PHE A 33 5.12 -2.47 3.88
N LEU A 34 4.13 -3.09 3.22
CA LEU A 34 4.36 -4.28 2.41
C LEU A 34 5.26 -3.98 1.21
N TRP A 35 5.09 -2.83 0.55
CA TRP A 35 5.95 -2.39 -0.55
C TRP A 35 7.43 -2.36 -0.17
N ARG A 36 7.78 -1.77 0.97
CA ARG A 36 9.17 -1.63 1.42
C ARG A 36 9.86 -2.95 1.68
N ILE A 37 9.14 -3.94 2.21
CA ILE A 37 9.68 -5.28 2.45
C ILE A 37 9.85 -6.01 1.11
N TYR A 38 8.85 -5.91 0.24
CA TYR A 38 8.89 -6.47 -1.11
C TYR A 38 10.07 -5.90 -1.94
N GLU A 39 10.29 -4.59 -1.88
CA GLU A 39 11.37 -3.88 -2.59
C GLU A 39 12.76 -4.17 -2.00
N ALA A 40 12.87 -4.38 -0.69
CA ALA A 40 14.15 -4.70 -0.02
C ALA A 40 14.62 -6.15 -0.22
N ASN A 41 13.69 -7.09 -0.45
CA ASN A 41 13.94 -8.54 -0.39
C ASN A 41 13.73 -9.28 -1.73
N ASP A 42 13.92 -8.63 -2.89
CA ASP A 42 13.64 -9.21 -4.23
C ASP A 42 12.24 -9.87 -4.34
N GLY A 43 11.24 -9.18 -3.80
CA GLY A 43 9.84 -9.60 -3.75
C GLY A 43 9.46 -10.60 -2.66
N TRP A 44 10.41 -11.13 -1.88
CA TRP A 44 10.13 -12.10 -0.82
C TRP A 44 9.68 -11.45 0.48
N VAL A 45 8.54 -11.91 1.01
CA VAL A 45 7.97 -11.44 2.28
C VAL A 45 7.79 -12.64 3.21
N GLU A 46 8.31 -12.54 4.45
CA GLU A 46 8.15 -13.59 5.46
C GLU A 46 6.67 -13.85 5.78
N LEU A 47 6.28 -15.13 5.82
CA LEU A 47 4.93 -15.52 6.21
C LEU A 47 4.58 -15.06 7.62
N LYS A 48 5.55 -15.11 8.54
CA LYS A 48 5.42 -14.60 9.92
C LYS A 48 5.00 -13.13 9.96
N THR A 49 5.56 -12.30 9.07
CA THR A 49 5.18 -10.89 8.94
C THR A 49 3.74 -10.75 8.46
N ILE A 50 3.33 -11.51 7.44
CA ILE A 50 1.94 -11.53 6.93
C ILE A 50 0.95 -11.95 8.03
N LEU A 51 1.29 -12.93 8.86
CA LEU A 51 0.47 -13.37 10.00
C LEU A 51 0.30 -12.32 11.11
N THR A 52 1.12 -11.26 11.14
CA THR A 52 0.89 -10.12 12.07
C THR A 52 -0.21 -9.17 11.60
N PHE A 53 -0.65 -9.25 10.34
CA PHE A 53 -1.59 -8.29 9.75
C PHE A 53 -3.00 -8.46 10.33
N GLY A 54 -3.73 -7.35 10.47
CA GLY A 54 -4.99 -7.30 11.24
C GLY A 54 -6.06 -8.32 10.82
N ARG A 55 -6.19 -8.63 9.51
CA ARG A 55 -7.11 -9.65 9.00
C ARG A 55 -6.55 -11.08 9.00
N MET A 56 -5.23 -11.24 9.17
CA MET A 56 -4.55 -12.54 9.16
C MET A 56 -4.36 -13.16 10.54
N ARG A 57 -4.39 -12.36 11.62
CA ARG A 57 -4.20 -12.84 13.01
C ARG A 57 -5.13 -13.99 13.40
N GLN A 58 -6.34 -14.02 12.84
CA GLN A 58 -7.33 -15.08 13.06
C GLN A 58 -7.01 -16.40 12.34
N TYR A 59 -6.10 -16.44 11.37
CA TYR A 59 -5.73 -17.66 10.65
C TYR A 59 -4.51 -18.32 11.31
N ARG A 60 -4.78 -19.34 12.13
CA ARG A 60 -3.79 -20.20 12.79
C ARG A 60 -4.27 -21.67 12.75
N PRO A 61 -3.37 -22.67 12.81
CA PRO A 61 -1.90 -22.57 12.85
C PRO A 61 -1.28 -22.15 11.50
N GLU A 62 0.02 -21.92 11.51
CA GLU A 62 0.82 -21.49 10.35
C GLU A 62 0.85 -22.56 9.24
N ASP A 63 0.87 -23.84 9.61
CA ASP A 63 0.93 -24.98 8.69
C ASP A 63 -0.30 -25.05 7.75
N LYS A 64 -1.49 -24.70 8.26
CA LYS A 64 -2.72 -24.60 7.45
C LYS A 64 -2.67 -23.42 6.47
N VAL A 65 -2.00 -22.33 6.85
CA VAL A 65 -1.80 -21.17 5.96
C VAL A 65 -0.81 -21.52 4.85
N ILE A 66 0.26 -22.24 5.17
CA ILE A 66 1.19 -22.82 4.19
C ILE A 66 0.46 -23.75 3.22
N ALA A 67 -0.34 -24.70 3.73
CA ALA A 67 -1.13 -25.63 2.91
C ALA A 67 -2.08 -24.90 1.94
N ALA A 68 -2.81 -23.89 2.43
CA ALA A 68 -3.66 -23.05 1.59
C ALA A 68 -2.85 -22.34 0.49
N LEU A 69 -1.71 -21.73 0.83
CA LEU A 69 -0.88 -20.98 -0.12
C LEU A 69 -0.21 -21.85 -1.19
N LYS A 70 0.08 -23.12 -0.91
CA LYS A 70 0.55 -24.11 -1.91
C LYS A 70 -0.43 -24.31 -3.07
N THR A 71 -1.71 -23.99 -2.87
CA THR A 71 -2.76 -24.10 -3.89
C THR A 71 -3.15 -22.75 -4.53
N SER A 72 -2.34 -21.69 -4.34
CA SER A 72 -2.48 -20.42 -5.06
C SER A 72 -1.77 -20.47 -6.41
N GLU A 73 -2.44 -20.00 -7.47
CA GLU A 73 -1.86 -19.94 -8.82
C GLU A 73 -0.93 -18.73 -9.02
N LYS A 74 -1.06 -17.70 -8.18
CA LYS A 74 -0.48 -16.34 -8.31
C LYS A 74 0.71 -16.09 -7.38
N LEU A 75 0.91 -16.97 -6.41
CA LEU A 75 1.93 -16.86 -5.37
C LEU A 75 2.87 -18.06 -5.44
N VAL A 76 4.10 -17.86 -4.97
CA VAL A 76 5.14 -18.89 -4.88
C VAL A 76 5.69 -18.87 -3.46
N LEU A 77 5.83 -20.06 -2.88
CA LEU A 77 6.49 -20.24 -1.59
C LEU A 77 8.00 -20.48 -1.77
N SER A 78 8.77 -20.05 -0.78
CA SER A 78 10.18 -20.42 -0.62
C SER A 78 10.33 -21.94 -0.50
N PRO A 79 11.48 -22.54 -0.89
CA PRO A 79 11.78 -23.96 -0.63
C PRO A 79 11.76 -24.38 0.84
N LYS A 80 11.78 -23.42 1.78
CA LYS A 80 11.60 -23.64 3.23
C LYS A 80 10.20 -23.31 3.74
N GLU A 81 9.30 -22.89 2.83
CA GLU A 81 7.89 -22.54 3.09
C GLU A 81 7.71 -21.35 4.06
N ASP A 82 8.79 -20.61 4.33
CA ASP A 82 8.91 -19.50 5.28
C ASP A 82 8.62 -18.11 4.68
N MET A 83 8.75 -17.97 3.37
CA MET A 83 8.55 -16.71 2.62
C MET A 83 7.60 -16.91 1.44
N VAL A 84 6.86 -15.84 1.12
CA VAL A 84 5.92 -15.76 0.00
C VAL A 84 6.41 -14.70 -0.98
N ARG A 85 6.39 -15.01 -2.28
CA ARG A 85 6.58 -14.04 -3.37
C ARG A 85 5.46 -14.15 -4.40
N ARG A 86 5.22 -13.08 -5.14
CA ARG A 86 4.30 -13.08 -6.28
C ARG A 86 4.94 -13.80 -7.48
N LYS A 87 4.14 -14.58 -8.21
CA LYS A 87 4.59 -15.34 -9.40
C LYS A 87 4.76 -14.44 -10.61
N ASP A 88 3.74 -13.64 -10.91
CA ASP A 88 3.71 -12.76 -12.08
C ASP A 88 4.42 -11.43 -11.79
N PRO A 89 5.14 -10.82 -12.75
CA PRO A 89 5.75 -9.52 -12.57
C PRO A 89 4.71 -8.43 -12.25
N LEU A 90 5.18 -7.33 -11.67
CA LEU A 90 4.37 -6.16 -11.39
C LEU A 90 4.21 -5.30 -12.66
N LYS A 91 3.00 -4.78 -12.86
CA LYS A 91 2.74 -3.78 -13.91
C LYS A 91 3.30 -2.41 -13.49
N GLU A 92 3.51 -1.52 -14.46
CA GLU A 92 4.06 -0.21 -14.17
C GLU A 92 3.16 0.61 -13.23
N PHE A 93 3.78 1.32 -12.30
CA PHE A 93 3.08 2.17 -11.34
C PHE A 93 2.21 3.25 -12.02
N ASN A 94 2.64 3.77 -13.17
CA ASN A 94 1.88 4.77 -13.92
C ASN A 94 0.64 4.16 -14.60
N GLU A 95 0.75 2.96 -15.17
CA GLU A 95 -0.37 2.23 -15.73
C GLU A 95 -1.39 1.89 -14.65
N LEU A 96 -0.96 1.26 -13.56
CA LEU A 96 -1.84 0.88 -12.45
C LEU A 96 -2.55 2.08 -11.84
N LYS A 97 -1.85 3.21 -11.65
CA LYS A 97 -2.43 4.48 -11.19
C LYS A 97 -3.47 5.05 -12.15
N ASN A 98 -3.32 4.85 -13.46
CA ASN A 98 -4.26 5.31 -14.48
C ASN A 98 -5.47 4.38 -14.61
N THR A 99 -5.26 3.06 -14.68
CA THR A 99 -6.33 2.05 -14.67
C THR A 99 -7.18 2.16 -13.42
N ARG A 100 -6.55 2.24 -12.24
CA ARG A 100 -7.24 2.44 -10.96
C ARG A 100 -8.08 3.71 -10.94
N LYS A 101 -7.61 4.83 -11.51
CA LYS A 101 -8.40 6.07 -11.61
C LYS A 101 -9.67 5.91 -12.44
N ARG A 102 -9.62 5.15 -13.54
CA ARG A 102 -10.76 4.93 -14.46
C ARG A 102 -11.73 3.90 -13.90
N ASN A 103 -11.22 2.81 -13.33
CA ASN A 103 -12.03 1.69 -12.85
C ASN A 103 -12.51 1.85 -11.39
N SER A 104 -12.26 3.00 -10.75
CA SER A 104 -12.71 3.26 -9.38
C SER A 104 -14.04 4.00 -9.34
N VAL A 105 -15.01 3.44 -8.62
CA VAL A 105 -16.30 4.05 -8.31
C VAL A 105 -16.33 4.45 -6.83
N HIS A 106 -16.88 5.63 -6.57
CA HIS A 106 -17.18 6.13 -5.24
C HIS A 106 -18.68 5.92 -4.97
N ILE A 107 -19.04 5.37 -3.81
CA ILE A 107 -20.43 5.11 -3.41
C ILE A 107 -20.69 5.66 -2.00
N GLU A 108 -21.77 6.42 -1.83
CA GLU A 108 -22.23 7.01 -0.58
C GLU A 108 -23.62 6.45 -0.19
N GLY A 109 -23.87 6.29 1.12
CA GLY A 109 -25.18 5.94 1.69
C GLY A 109 -25.24 4.60 2.44
N PHE A 110 -24.12 3.90 2.61
CA PHE A 110 -24.10 2.66 3.38
C PHE A 110 -24.32 2.90 4.88
N PRO A 111 -24.96 1.96 5.63
CA PRO A 111 -25.06 2.04 7.09
C PRO A 111 -23.68 2.08 7.77
N ASN A 112 -23.53 2.89 8.82
CA ASN A 112 -22.24 3.07 9.52
C ASN A 112 -21.72 1.78 10.19
N GLU A 113 -22.62 0.87 10.56
CA GLU A 113 -22.32 -0.36 11.31
C GLU A 113 -21.85 -1.53 10.45
N ILE A 114 -22.09 -1.48 9.12
CA ILE A 114 -21.79 -2.57 8.18
C ILE A 114 -20.34 -3.07 8.35
N THR A 115 -20.08 -4.36 8.23
CA THR A 115 -18.71 -4.90 8.32
C THR A 115 -17.96 -4.72 6.99
N GLN A 116 -16.77 -5.32 6.87
CA GLN A 116 -16.14 -5.48 5.56
C GLN A 116 -16.74 -6.69 4.82
N GLU A 117 -17.10 -7.73 5.57
CA GLU A 117 -17.51 -9.03 5.04
C GLU A 117 -18.91 -8.92 4.43
N ASP A 118 -19.85 -8.22 5.07
CA ASP A 118 -21.18 -7.95 4.49
C ASP A 118 -21.10 -7.12 3.21
N LEU A 119 -20.12 -6.21 3.09
CA LEU A 119 -19.87 -5.47 1.84
C LEU A 119 -19.32 -6.42 0.77
N GLU A 120 -18.29 -7.21 1.09
CA GLU A 120 -17.73 -8.18 0.14
C GLU A 120 -18.80 -9.18 -0.31
N GLU A 121 -19.63 -9.72 0.58
CA GLU A 121 -20.77 -10.58 0.25
C GLU A 121 -21.83 -9.86 -0.61
N PHE A 122 -22.25 -8.65 -0.23
CA PHE A 122 -23.22 -7.86 -0.99
C PHE A 122 -22.77 -7.66 -2.45
N PHE A 123 -21.51 -7.29 -2.67
CA PHE A 123 -20.98 -7.12 -4.02
C PHE A 123 -20.82 -8.44 -4.78
N ASN A 124 -20.33 -9.50 -4.12
CA ASN A 124 -20.17 -10.83 -4.75
C ASN A 124 -21.51 -11.45 -5.15
N THR A 125 -22.55 -11.29 -4.33
CA THR A 125 -23.84 -11.96 -4.50
C THR A 125 -24.85 -11.15 -5.32
N LYS A 126 -24.89 -9.82 -5.17
CA LYS A 126 -25.92 -8.97 -5.81
C LYS A 126 -25.46 -8.28 -7.09
N ILE A 127 -24.16 -8.02 -7.24
CA ILE A 127 -23.64 -7.09 -8.26
C ILE A 127 -22.74 -7.81 -9.26
N ILE A 128 -21.74 -8.56 -8.79
CA ILE A 128 -20.79 -9.31 -9.63
C ILE A 128 -21.46 -10.20 -10.71
N PRO A 129 -22.56 -10.94 -10.43
CA PRO A 129 -23.21 -11.78 -11.44
C PRO A 129 -23.75 -10.99 -12.64
N ASN A 130 -24.06 -9.70 -12.44
CA ASN A 130 -24.76 -8.82 -13.38
C ASN A 130 -23.82 -7.88 -14.17
N LEU A 131 -22.49 -7.98 -13.98
CA LEU A 131 -21.50 -7.21 -14.75
C LEU A 131 -21.26 -7.85 -16.14
N PRO A 132 -20.89 -7.07 -17.17
CA PRO A 132 -20.82 -7.57 -18.55
C PRO A 132 -19.58 -8.41 -18.88
N LYS A 133 -18.41 -8.16 -18.28
CA LYS A 133 -17.12 -8.75 -18.68
C LYS A 133 -16.49 -9.65 -17.63
N GLU A 134 -15.48 -9.17 -16.91
CA GLU A 134 -14.61 -10.07 -16.12
C GLU A 134 -15.18 -10.38 -14.74
N LYS A 135 -16.25 -9.70 -14.33
CA LYS A 135 -17.00 -9.97 -13.08
C LYS A 135 -16.13 -10.00 -11.81
N VAL A 136 -15.00 -9.28 -11.82
CA VAL A 136 -14.03 -9.23 -10.71
C VAL A 136 -13.88 -7.82 -10.16
N ILE A 137 -13.94 -7.72 -8.83
CA ILE A 137 -13.58 -6.53 -8.07
C ILE A 137 -12.17 -6.72 -7.51
N CYS A 138 -11.28 -5.79 -7.80
CA CYS A 138 -9.88 -5.80 -7.37
C CYS A 138 -9.69 -5.21 -5.95
N SER A 139 -10.53 -4.25 -5.54
CA SER A 139 -10.44 -3.63 -4.21
C SER A 139 -11.79 -3.09 -3.72
N ILE A 140 -12.07 -3.25 -2.42
CA ILE A 140 -13.22 -2.65 -1.72
C ILE A 140 -12.68 -1.93 -0.48
N ARG A 141 -12.75 -0.59 -0.50
CA ARG A 141 -12.13 0.31 0.48
C ARG A 141 -13.20 1.13 1.18
N ARG A 142 -13.50 0.73 2.42
CA ARG A 142 -14.32 1.51 3.35
C ARG A 142 -13.63 2.82 3.74
N ILE A 143 -14.28 3.97 3.50
CA ILE A 143 -13.80 5.27 3.95
C ILE A 143 -14.14 5.47 5.43
N LYS A 144 -13.11 5.80 6.21
CA LYS A 144 -13.19 5.95 7.67
C LYS A 144 -12.76 7.35 8.12
N THR A 145 -13.43 7.86 9.14
CA THR A 145 -13.14 9.16 9.76
C THR A 145 -11.74 9.16 10.37
N ARG A 146 -10.91 10.16 10.05
CA ARG A 146 -9.48 10.16 10.44
C ARG A 146 -9.25 10.26 11.96
N SER A 147 -10.16 10.87 12.71
CA SER A 147 -10.12 10.97 14.17
C SER A 147 -10.64 9.71 14.84
N THR A 148 -11.92 9.37 14.66
CA THR A 148 -12.60 8.29 15.38
C THR A 148 -12.38 6.89 14.81
N LYS A 149 -11.91 6.77 13.55
CA LYS A 149 -11.80 5.51 12.78
C LYS A 149 -13.13 4.78 12.52
N GLU A 150 -14.24 5.43 12.82
CA GLU A 150 -15.60 5.02 12.44
C GLU A 150 -15.76 5.04 10.91
N PHE A 151 -16.72 4.28 10.41
CA PHE A 151 -17.05 4.24 9.00
C PHE A 151 -18.02 5.36 8.64
N PHE A 152 -17.77 6.03 7.51
CA PHE A 152 -18.50 7.24 7.09
C PHE A 152 -19.68 6.94 6.15
N GLY A 153 -20.11 5.67 6.02
CA GLY A 153 -21.14 5.27 5.06
C GLY A 153 -20.72 5.32 3.58
N VAL A 154 -19.41 5.37 3.32
CA VAL A 154 -18.83 5.65 2.00
C VAL A 154 -17.76 4.61 1.62
N VAL A 155 -17.83 4.09 0.39
CA VAL A 155 -16.97 3.01 -0.12
C VAL A 155 -16.38 3.37 -1.48
N ASP A 156 -15.05 3.26 -1.62
CA ASP A 156 -14.40 3.21 -2.94
C ASP A 156 -14.31 1.75 -3.41
N ILE A 157 -14.65 1.48 -4.67
CA ILE A 157 -14.61 0.14 -5.29
C ILE A 157 -13.81 0.21 -6.57
N GLU A 158 -12.94 -0.75 -6.80
CA GLU A 158 -12.05 -0.83 -7.96
C GLU A 158 -12.36 -2.10 -8.76
N PHE A 159 -12.93 -1.96 -9.96
CA PHE A 159 -13.25 -3.09 -10.85
C PHE A 159 -12.06 -3.48 -11.73
N LYS A 160 -12.04 -4.73 -12.22
CA LYS A 160 -10.95 -5.19 -13.09
C LYS A 160 -10.96 -4.54 -14.49
N THR A 161 -12.14 -4.29 -15.07
CA THR A 161 -12.27 -3.60 -16.38
C THR A 161 -12.95 -2.23 -16.27
N GLN A 162 -12.67 -1.36 -17.24
CA GLN A 162 -13.37 -0.09 -17.37
C GLN A 162 -14.82 -0.28 -17.83
N GLU A 163 -15.11 -1.27 -18.67
CA GLU A 163 -16.47 -1.51 -19.17
C GLU A 163 -17.42 -2.03 -18.08
N ASP A 164 -16.93 -2.89 -17.18
CA ASP A 164 -17.67 -3.26 -15.96
C ASP A 164 -17.96 -2.02 -15.11
N THR A 165 -17.02 -1.07 -15.04
CA THR A 165 -17.17 0.21 -14.31
C THR A 165 -18.19 1.14 -14.97
N ASP A 166 -18.10 1.32 -16.28
CA ASP A 166 -18.99 2.15 -17.09
C ASP A 166 -20.43 1.62 -17.05
N TYR A 167 -20.62 0.30 -17.19
CA TYR A 167 -21.93 -0.34 -17.06
C TYR A 167 -22.49 -0.23 -15.64
N PHE A 168 -21.64 -0.46 -14.62
CA PHE A 168 -22.02 -0.30 -13.22
C PHE A 168 -22.43 1.13 -12.88
N LEU A 169 -21.83 2.14 -13.50
CA LEU A 169 -22.21 3.55 -13.31
C LEU A 169 -23.50 3.94 -14.04
N LYS A 170 -23.76 3.39 -15.23
CA LYS A 170 -24.84 3.82 -16.13
C LYS A 170 -26.14 3.04 -15.99
N GLU A 171 -26.07 1.70 -15.93
CA GLU A 171 -27.27 0.85 -16.10
C GLU A 171 -27.82 0.31 -14.80
N ILE A 172 -26.94 -0.10 -13.89
CA ILE A 172 -27.33 -0.59 -12.56
C ILE A 172 -27.82 0.58 -11.70
N GLU A 173 -28.81 0.37 -10.84
CA GLU A 173 -29.03 1.18 -9.61
C GLU A 173 -29.01 0.27 -8.38
N ILE A 174 -28.77 0.83 -7.19
CA ILE A 174 -28.35 0.02 -6.02
C ILE A 174 -28.99 0.53 -4.74
N SER A 175 -29.58 -0.37 -3.96
CA SER A 175 -30.05 -0.13 -2.59
C SER A 175 -29.45 -1.19 -1.66
N TYR A 176 -29.05 -0.79 -0.45
CA TYR A 176 -28.60 -1.72 0.59
C TYR A 176 -29.74 -1.98 1.59
N PRO A 177 -30.08 -3.24 1.93
CA PRO A 177 -29.41 -4.49 1.58
C PRO A 177 -29.95 -5.20 0.32
N GLN A 178 -30.91 -4.59 -0.39
CA GLN A 178 -31.72 -5.24 -1.43
C GLN A 178 -30.89 -5.78 -2.61
N GLY A 179 -29.92 -4.99 -3.09
CA GLY A 179 -29.08 -5.30 -4.25
C GLY A 179 -29.31 -4.31 -5.38
N ILE A 180 -29.52 -4.83 -6.59
CA ILE A 180 -29.85 -4.02 -7.76
C ILE A 180 -31.33 -3.61 -7.71
N VAL A 181 -31.58 -2.33 -8.02
CA VAL A 181 -32.92 -1.72 -8.14
C VAL A 181 -33.14 -1.31 -9.59
N ALA A 182 -34.40 -1.32 -10.04
CA ALA A 182 -34.78 -0.83 -11.36
C ALA A 182 -35.15 0.66 -11.29
N LYS A 183 -34.70 1.46 -12.27
CA LYS A 183 -34.85 2.92 -12.32
C LYS A 183 -36.29 3.42 -12.15
N ASP A 184 -37.28 2.60 -12.50
CA ASP A 184 -38.71 2.94 -12.49
C ASP A 184 -39.51 2.32 -11.30
N SER A 185 -38.86 1.65 -10.33
CA SER A 185 -39.57 1.01 -9.22
C SER A 185 -39.99 2.00 -8.12
N ALA A 186 -41.23 2.50 -8.22
CA ALA A 186 -41.80 3.53 -7.34
C ALA A 186 -41.83 3.18 -5.83
N ASP A 187 -41.72 1.90 -5.46
CA ASP A 187 -41.67 1.46 -4.05
C ASP A 187 -40.33 1.77 -3.35
N VAL A 188 -39.25 2.03 -4.10
CA VAL A 188 -37.91 2.30 -3.56
C VAL A 188 -37.66 3.80 -3.53
N GLY A 189 -38.16 4.48 -2.49
CA GLY A 189 -38.03 5.93 -2.35
C GLY A 189 -36.57 6.41 -2.41
N GLU A 190 -36.33 7.47 -3.20
CA GLU A 190 -35.00 7.97 -3.65
C GLU A 190 -33.89 8.01 -2.58
N LYS A 191 -34.25 8.23 -1.32
CA LYS A 191 -33.32 8.30 -0.17
C LYS A 191 -32.67 6.96 0.19
N SER A 192 -33.18 5.85 -0.33
CA SER A 192 -32.65 4.50 -0.12
C SER A 192 -31.73 4.00 -1.26
N VAL A 193 -31.71 4.71 -2.39
CA VAL A 193 -30.77 4.44 -3.49
C VAL A 193 -29.40 5.02 -3.11
N LEU A 194 -28.36 4.18 -3.20
CA LEU A 194 -26.99 4.57 -2.92
C LEU A 194 -26.48 5.50 -4.02
N ARG A 195 -25.97 6.67 -3.62
CA ARG A 195 -25.36 7.62 -4.55
C ARG A 195 -24.04 7.06 -5.04
N LYS A 196 -23.77 7.16 -6.34
CA LYS A 196 -22.50 6.70 -6.92
C LYS A 196 -22.02 7.60 -8.04
N MET A 197 -20.70 7.64 -8.21
CA MET A 197 -20.02 8.46 -9.21
C MET A 197 -18.61 7.91 -9.46
N SER A 198 -17.96 8.26 -10.58
CA SER A 198 -16.55 7.91 -10.75
C SER A 198 -15.70 8.56 -9.64
N LEU A 199 -14.69 7.86 -9.15
CA LEU A 199 -13.79 8.38 -8.13
C LEU A 199 -13.03 9.63 -8.63
N LEU A 200 -12.82 9.75 -9.94
CA LEU A 200 -12.26 10.94 -10.57
C LEU A 200 -13.21 12.15 -10.40
N THR A 201 -14.50 11.99 -10.76
CA THR A 201 -15.52 13.03 -10.61
C THR A 201 -15.69 13.46 -9.15
N PHE A 202 -15.60 12.51 -8.20
CA PHE A 202 -15.62 12.83 -6.77
C PHE A 202 -14.41 13.68 -6.34
N GLN A 203 -13.21 13.34 -6.83
CA GLN A 203 -12.00 14.13 -6.57
C GLN A 203 -12.11 15.54 -7.17
N GLU A 204 -12.63 15.68 -8.38
CA GLU A 204 -12.85 16.95 -9.07
C GLU A 204 -13.87 17.84 -8.34
N MET A 205 -15.03 17.29 -7.94
CA MET A 205 -16.00 18.02 -7.11
C MET A 205 -15.39 18.45 -5.77
N ARG A 206 -14.64 17.56 -5.12
CA ARG A 206 -13.99 17.86 -3.83
C ARG A 206 -12.86 18.89 -3.94
N GLU A 207 -12.21 19.00 -5.10
CA GLU A 207 -11.26 20.07 -5.40
C GLU A 207 -11.95 21.39 -5.77
N SER A 208 -12.98 21.36 -6.61
CA SER A 208 -13.71 22.58 -6.99
C SER A 208 -14.37 23.23 -5.77
N SER A 209 -14.97 22.46 -4.86
CA SER A 209 -15.51 22.96 -3.60
C SER A 209 -14.43 23.62 -2.70
N LYS A 210 -13.23 23.04 -2.61
CA LYS A 210 -12.10 23.66 -1.88
C LYS A 210 -11.64 24.96 -2.54
N ARG A 211 -11.60 25.01 -3.88
CA ARG A 211 -11.23 26.21 -4.65
C ARG A 211 -12.28 27.32 -4.49
N PHE A 212 -13.57 26.97 -4.43
CA PHE A 212 -14.68 27.90 -4.18
C PHE A 212 -14.62 28.56 -2.80
N GLY A 213 -14.04 27.89 -1.80
CA GLY A 213 -13.74 28.48 -0.49
C GLY A 213 -12.57 29.48 -0.47
N VAL A 214 -11.85 29.66 -1.58
CA VAL A 214 -10.66 30.52 -1.68
C VAL A 214 -10.82 31.53 -2.82
N ASN A 215 -11.76 32.47 -2.65
CA ASN A 215 -11.91 33.65 -3.51
C ASN A 215 -10.57 34.34 -3.73
N GLU A 216 -10.28 34.82 -4.95
CA GLU A 216 -9.02 35.53 -5.25
C GLU A 216 -8.75 36.72 -4.32
N VAL A 217 -9.81 37.36 -3.82
CA VAL A 217 -9.76 38.45 -2.84
C VAL A 217 -8.98 38.06 -1.58
N THR A 218 -9.04 36.80 -1.15
CA THR A 218 -8.25 36.31 0.00
C THR A 218 -6.78 36.11 -0.34
N LYS A 219 -6.46 35.63 -1.56
CA LYS A 219 -5.07 35.54 -2.05
C LYS A 219 -4.39 36.92 -2.09
N ARG A 220 -5.10 37.94 -2.58
CA ARG A 220 -4.61 39.34 -2.64
C ARG A 220 -4.46 40.01 -1.26
N ARG A 221 -5.10 39.48 -0.20
CA ARG A 221 -4.91 39.97 1.18
C ARG A 221 -3.58 39.51 1.80
N ASN A 222 -3.16 38.26 1.54
CA ASN A 222 -1.90 37.76 2.09
C ASN A 222 -0.65 38.38 1.45
N SER A 223 -0.75 38.88 0.21
CA SER A 223 0.38 39.54 -0.48
C SER A 223 0.64 41.00 -0.08
N PHE A 224 -0.15 41.59 0.83
CA PHE A 224 -0.07 43.03 1.16
C PHE A 224 0.70 43.34 2.46
N ASN A 225 1.08 42.33 3.24
CA ASN A 225 1.70 42.53 4.56
C ASN A 225 3.25 42.45 4.55
N ASP A 226 3.85 41.95 3.48
CA ASP A 226 5.31 41.69 3.35
C ASP A 226 6.12 42.90 2.82
N SER A 227 5.59 44.12 2.92
CA SER A 227 6.27 45.31 2.35
C SER A 227 6.03 46.62 3.12
N ARG A 228 5.82 46.56 4.45
CA ARG A 228 5.86 47.75 5.34
C ARG A 228 6.72 47.59 6.60
N GLY A 229 7.94 47.11 6.37
CA GLY A 229 9.18 47.70 6.91
C GLY A 229 9.42 47.76 8.43
N ASN A 230 10.51 47.13 8.86
CA ASN A 230 11.33 47.67 9.94
C ASN A 230 12.82 47.60 9.57
N LYS A 231 13.40 48.72 9.10
CA LYS A 231 14.82 48.82 8.74
C LYS A 231 15.39 50.23 8.96
N LYS A 232 15.44 50.66 10.22
CA LYS A 232 16.28 51.78 10.69
C LYS A 232 16.98 51.35 11.99
N PHE A 233 18.25 51.00 11.92
CA PHE A 233 19.43 51.86 12.17
C PHE A 233 19.95 51.67 13.60
N GLY A 234 21.14 51.07 13.73
CA GLY A 234 21.83 50.94 15.01
C GLY A 234 22.67 52.16 15.35
N LYS A 235 22.85 52.41 16.66
CA LYS A 235 23.90 53.26 17.22
C LYS A 235 24.16 52.81 18.66
N GLY A 236 25.37 52.31 18.94
CA GLY A 236 25.78 52.03 20.31
C GLY A 236 26.37 53.28 20.98
N PHE A 237 26.12 53.49 22.27
CA PHE A 237 26.99 54.33 23.09
C PHE A 237 26.98 53.93 24.58
N LYS A 238 28.09 54.23 25.25
CA LYS A 238 28.40 53.95 26.67
C LYS A 238 27.45 54.67 27.65
N GLY A 239 27.30 54.13 28.88
CA GLY A 239 27.48 55.00 30.06
C GLY A 239 26.75 54.69 31.39
N LYS A 240 27.42 53.98 32.30
CA LYS A 240 27.49 54.20 33.77
C LYS A 240 26.27 54.76 34.57
N LYS A 241 25.85 53.96 35.57
CA LYS A 241 25.96 54.24 37.03
C LYS A 241 26.15 52.87 37.71
N ASN A 242 27.23 52.58 38.46
CA ASN A 242 27.55 53.01 39.84
C ASN A 242 26.49 52.53 40.86
N ASN A 243 26.82 51.94 42.02
CA ASN A 243 28.13 51.79 42.66
C ASN A 243 28.15 50.69 43.75
N ARG A 244 29.17 49.80 43.76
CA ARG A 244 30.04 49.48 44.92
C ARG A 244 31.06 48.36 44.61
N ARG A 245 32.26 48.53 45.16
CA ARG A 245 33.49 47.69 45.18
C ARG A 245 34.00 47.76 46.63
N PRO A 246 35.05 47.04 47.08
CA PRO A 246 35.71 45.82 46.57
C PRO A 246 35.53 44.68 47.64
N SER A 247 36.35 43.63 47.84
CA SER A 247 37.73 43.27 47.44
C SER A 247 38.08 41.79 47.63
N LYS A 248 39.06 41.33 46.83
CA LYS A 248 40.12 40.32 47.10
C LYS A 248 39.83 39.10 48.00
N GLY A 249 40.07 37.93 47.40
CA GLY A 249 40.52 36.67 48.03
C GLY A 249 41.11 35.78 46.93
N GLN A 250 42.25 35.14 47.16
CA GLN A 250 43.03 34.36 46.17
C GLN A 250 43.85 33.33 46.95
N GLU A 251 43.98 32.09 46.42
CA GLU A 251 44.84 30.99 46.93
C GLU A 251 44.45 30.44 48.34
N ASP A 252 44.66 29.16 48.69
CA ASP A 252 45.07 28.00 47.89
C ASP A 252 44.67 26.64 48.52
N SER A 253 44.98 25.54 47.81
CA SER A 253 45.38 24.21 48.33
C SER A 253 44.41 23.28 49.11
N ASN A 254 44.29 22.02 48.61
CA ASN A 254 44.50 20.73 49.32
C ASN A 254 43.41 20.18 50.30
N ASP A 255 43.23 18.86 50.50
CA ASP A 255 43.81 17.64 49.88
C ASP A 255 42.88 16.40 50.02
N GLU A 256 43.07 15.39 49.14
CA GLU A 256 42.93 13.91 49.34
C GLU A 256 41.59 13.27 49.86
N GLU A 257 41.28 11.96 49.71
CA GLU A 257 41.99 10.81 49.11
C GLU A 257 41.04 9.69 48.57
N SER A 258 41.52 8.89 47.60
CA SER A 258 41.15 7.46 47.30
C SER A 258 39.71 7.12 46.84
N ALA A 259 39.39 6.05 46.08
CA ALA A 259 40.14 4.96 45.41
C ALA A 259 39.45 4.64 44.05
N ASN A 260 40.15 4.42 42.92
CA ASN A 260 40.74 3.15 42.40
C ASN A 260 39.75 1.95 42.29
N ILE A 261 39.72 1.12 41.22
CA ILE A 261 40.63 0.97 40.06
C ILE A 261 39.97 0.38 38.77
N SER A 262 40.69 0.51 37.65
CA SER A 262 40.57 0.02 36.24
C SER A 262 40.02 -1.42 35.99
N LYS A 263 39.69 -1.89 34.78
CA LYS A 263 40.24 -1.73 33.39
C LYS A 263 39.12 -1.92 32.33
N VAL A 264 39.15 -1.49 31.06
CA VAL A 264 40.17 -1.13 30.03
C VAL A 264 40.85 -2.30 29.28
N VAL A 265 40.39 -2.55 28.05
CA VAL A 265 41.19 -3.03 26.89
C VAL A 265 40.60 -2.36 25.64
N GLU A 266 41.44 -1.84 24.73
CA GLU A 266 41.04 -1.15 23.50
C GLU A 266 41.69 -1.80 22.25
N GLU A 267 40.93 -1.81 21.15
CA GLU A 267 41.39 -1.61 19.75
C GLU A 267 42.45 -2.55 19.10
N PRO A 268 42.77 -2.41 17.77
CA PRO A 268 42.17 -1.58 16.70
C PRO A 268 41.64 -2.38 15.48
N SER A 269 41.36 -1.69 14.37
CA SER A 269 40.79 -2.21 13.11
C SER A 269 41.69 -2.02 11.86
N ASN A 270 41.14 -2.41 10.70
CA ASN A 270 41.45 -1.97 9.31
C ASN A 270 42.46 -2.73 8.41
N ASP A 271 42.01 -2.95 7.15
CA ASP A 271 42.71 -2.87 5.84
C ASP A 271 43.87 -3.85 5.50
N SER A 272 44.11 -4.30 4.25
CA SER A 272 43.35 -4.27 2.97
C SER A 272 43.98 -5.22 1.90
N GLU A 273 43.47 -5.17 0.65
CA GLU A 273 44.11 -5.53 -0.64
C GLU A 273 44.48 -6.99 -1.04
N ASN A 274 43.54 -7.62 -1.76
CA ASN A 274 43.63 -8.11 -3.15
C ASN A 274 45.00 -8.48 -3.80
N ALA A 275 45.11 -9.72 -4.33
CA ALA A 275 46.01 -10.07 -5.45
C ALA A 275 45.54 -11.35 -6.20
N GLU A 276 45.66 -11.38 -7.53
CA GLU A 276 45.39 -12.56 -8.38
C GLU A 276 46.65 -13.41 -8.64
N SER A 277 46.48 -14.70 -8.95
CA SER A 277 47.23 -15.37 -10.04
C SER A 277 46.72 -16.78 -10.36
N VAL A 278 46.34 -16.99 -11.62
CA VAL A 278 46.30 -18.31 -12.28
C VAL A 278 47.61 -18.45 -13.08
N PRO A 279 48.05 -19.66 -13.52
CA PRO A 279 47.77 -19.98 -14.93
C PRO A 279 47.68 -21.49 -15.30
N SER A 280 47.02 -21.72 -16.45
CA SER A 280 47.32 -22.80 -17.44
C SER A 280 46.86 -24.26 -17.14
N LYS A 281 46.44 -25.07 -18.14
CA LYS A 281 46.24 -24.80 -19.59
C LYS A 281 45.32 -25.82 -20.31
N SER A 282 44.66 -25.34 -21.39
CA SER A 282 44.32 -25.96 -22.71
C SER A 282 44.40 -27.50 -22.90
N THR A 283 43.47 -28.14 -23.63
CA THR A 283 43.22 -27.99 -25.10
C THR A 283 41.75 -28.40 -25.44
N ASN A 284 41.04 -27.88 -26.46
CA ASN A 284 41.24 -27.82 -27.94
C ASN A 284 41.20 -29.22 -28.59
N ASP A 285 40.62 -29.54 -29.77
CA ASP A 285 39.85 -28.83 -30.85
C ASP A 285 39.16 -29.92 -31.76
N GLU A 286 38.31 -29.73 -32.80
CA GLU A 286 37.63 -28.59 -33.49
C GLU A 286 36.40 -29.12 -34.31
N GLU A 287 35.43 -28.25 -34.67
CA GLU A 287 34.58 -28.27 -35.92
C GLU A 287 33.70 -29.53 -36.31
N LYS A 288 32.77 -29.57 -37.30
CA LYS A 288 32.17 -28.62 -38.29
C LYS A 288 30.75 -29.07 -38.79
N LYS A 289 29.87 -28.10 -39.08
CA LYS A 289 28.83 -27.93 -40.15
C LYS A 289 27.98 -29.08 -40.80
N SER A 290 26.85 -28.62 -41.38
CA SER A 290 25.99 -29.19 -42.48
C SER A 290 24.94 -30.26 -42.07
N GLU A 291 23.78 -30.43 -42.73
CA GLU A 291 23.15 -29.68 -43.85
C GLU A 291 21.59 -29.67 -43.78
N ALA A 292 20.88 -29.37 -44.89
CA ALA A 292 19.44 -29.08 -44.98
C ALA A 292 18.53 -30.32 -45.26
N PRO A 293 17.19 -30.23 -45.09
CA PRO A 293 16.26 -31.35 -45.32
C PRO A 293 15.73 -31.43 -46.76
N GLU A 294 15.22 -32.60 -47.17
CA GLU A 294 14.54 -32.82 -48.47
C GLU A 294 13.33 -33.78 -48.33
N ASP A 295 12.37 -33.68 -49.25
CA ASP A 295 11.05 -34.33 -49.22
C ASP A 295 11.04 -35.85 -49.49
N LYS A 296 9.94 -36.51 -49.04
CA LYS A 296 9.14 -37.34 -49.96
C LYS A 296 7.69 -37.57 -49.54
N LYS A 297 6.82 -37.56 -50.56
CA LYS A 297 5.40 -37.93 -50.54
C LYS A 297 5.17 -39.38 -50.10
N ASN A 298 3.92 -39.70 -49.75
CA ASN A 298 3.24 -40.86 -50.34
C ASN A 298 1.76 -40.59 -50.59
N GLU A 299 1.36 -40.78 -51.85
CA GLU A 299 0.02 -41.09 -52.35
C GLU A 299 -0.28 -42.60 -52.09
N ALA A 300 -1.48 -43.19 -52.13
CA ALA A 300 -2.88 -42.73 -52.14
C ALA A 300 -3.82 -43.96 -51.91
N GLU A 301 -5.15 -43.73 -51.90
CA GLU A 301 -6.24 -44.67 -52.29
C GLU A 301 -6.23 -46.15 -51.82
N ASN A 302 -7.04 -46.45 -50.80
CA ASN A 302 -8.36 -47.12 -50.96
C ASN A 302 -9.20 -47.04 -49.68
#